data_AF-A0A950QRK9-F1
#
_entry.id   AF-A0A950QRK9-F1
#
_cell.length_a   1.000
_cell.length_b   1.000
_cell.length_c   1.000
_cell.angle_alpha   90.00
_cell.angle_beta   90.00
_cell.angle_gamma   90.00
#
_symmetry.space_group_name_H-M   'P 1'
#
loop_
_entity.id
_entity.type
_entity.pdbx_description
1 polymer ?
#
loop_
_entity_poly.entity_id
_entity_poly.type
_entity_poly.pdbx_seq_one_letter_code
_entity_poly.pdbx_strand_id
1 'polypeptide(L)'
;MLISVLGFGRIWSTRSARNGKGPAHFNTTGVPASGKCRHRSCIYGYVRIDECTGFHPDRAHRWLSRVYESDPLTIFEGKRKLFLKKPLSSETTPEVYLVRIATDHLGWIDRQKRWICDQGDVVSFSEGNGQQEALVVLPAFGWITAGGASFHLNPDTVCPWRAALNCTNGELK
;
A
#
# COMPACT_ATOMS: atom_id res chain seq x y z
N MET A 1 -9.00 8.26 -9.70
CA MET A 1 -7.88 8.83 -8.92
C MET A 1 -6.57 8.35 -9.49
N LEU A 2 -5.54 9.18 -9.41
CA LEU A 2 -4.17 8.87 -9.79
C LEU A 2 -3.38 8.45 -8.55
N ILE A 3 -2.83 7.23 -8.58
CA ILE A 3 -2.12 6.67 -7.43
C ILE A 3 -0.71 6.26 -7.82
N SER A 4 0.29 6.71 -7.05
CA SER A 4 1.63 6.14 -7.12
C SER A 4 1.78 4.95 -6.18
N VAL A 5 2.38 3.85 -6.65
CA VAL A 5 2.64 2.69 -5.80
C VAL A 5 4.06 2.73 -5.24
N LEU A 6 4.19 2.92 -3.92
CA LEU A 6 5.49 2.91 -3.23
C LEU A 6 5.82 1.54 -2.65
N GLY A 7 4.81 0.72 -2.37
CA GLY A 7 5.02 -0.63 -1.87
C GLY A 7 3.80 -1.53 -2.06
N PHE A 8 4.09 -2.81 -2.26
CA PHE A 8 3.12 -3.90 -2.24
C PHE A 8 3.31 -4.73 -0.98
N GLY A 9 2.21 -5.26 -0.43
CA GLY A 9 2.19 -6.21 0.67
C GLY A 9 2.88 -7.53 0.32
N ARG A 10 3.05 -8.40 1.32
CA ARG A 10 3.80 -9.65 1.15
C ARG A 10 3.04 -10.74 0.40
N ILE A 11 1.71 -10.75 0.47
CA ILE A 11 0.92 -11.86 -0.08
C ILE A 11 0.41 -11.50 -1.46
N TRP A 12 0.75 -12.35 -2.42
CA TRP A 12 0.22 -12.33 -3.77
C TRP A 12 -0.66 -13.54 -4.02
N SER A 13 -1.75 -13.34 -4.72
CA SER A 13 -2.52 -14.40 -5.34
C SER A 13 -2.84 -14.04 -6.77
N THR A 14 -2.96 -15.05 -7.63
CA THR A 14 -3.26 -14.85 -9.05
C THR A 14 -4.50 -15.66 -9.39
N ARG A 15 -5.48 -15.02 -10.01
CA ARG A 15 -6.57 -15.72 -10.68
C ARG A 15 -6.19 -15.90 -12.14
N SER A 16 -6.20 -17.15 -12.59
CA SER A 16 -5.93 -17.51 -13.98
C SER A 16 -6.84 -16.76 -14.95
N ALA A 17 -6.32 -16.50 -16.14
CA ALA A 17 -7.06 -15.97 -17.28
C ALA A 17 -8.34 -16.80 -17.52
N ARG A 18 -9.46 -16.12 -17.74
CA ARG A 18 -10.75 -16.76 -18.07
C ARG A 18 -11.45 -15.94 -19.14
N ASN A 19 -12.01 -16.62 -20.14
CA ASN A 19 -12.83 -16.02 -21.21
C ASN A 19 -12.13 -14.86 -21.94
N GLY A 20 -10.89 -15.06 -22.40
CA GLY A 20 -10.14 -14.06 -23.17
C GLY A 20 -9.59 -12.88 -22.36
N LYS A 21 -9.83 -12.83 -21.05
CA LYS A 21 -9.21 -11.84 -20.15
C LYS A 21 -7.88 -12.36 -19.62
N GLY A 22 -6.88 -11.48 -19.55
CA GLY A 22 -5.58 -11.78 -18.92
C GLY A 22 -5.69 -12.18 -17.44
N PRO A 23 -4.60 -12.67 -16.84
CA PRO A 23 -4.57 -12.99 -15.41
C PRO A 23 -4.87 -11.75 -14.55
N ALA A 24 -5.52 -11.95 -13.42
CA ALA A 24 -5.72 -10.91 -12.42
C ALA A 24 -4.87 -11.22 -11.19
N HIS A 25 -4.06 -10.26 -10.76
CA HIS A 25 -3.20 -10.38 -9.61
C HIS A 25 -3.78 -9.58 -8.45
N PHE A 26 -3.67 -10.14 -7.25
CA PHE A 26 -4.17 -9.55 -6.02
C PHE A 26 -3.04 -9.48 -5.01
N ASN A 27 -2.85 -8.31 -4.42
CA ASN A 27 -1.87 -8.07 -3.37
C ASN A 27 -2.55 -7.67 -2.08
N THR A 28 -2.12 -8.27 -0.98
CA THR A 28 -2.62 -7.96 0.37
C THR A 28 -1.49 -8.07 1.37
N THR A 29 -1.76 -7.64 2.60
CA THR A 29 -0.78 -7.73 3.68
C THR A 29 -0.69 -9.14 4.24
N GLY A 30 0.46 -9.43 4.84
CA GLY A 30 0.63 -10.63 5.64
C GLY A 30 1.83 -10.49 6.56
N VAL A 31 1.90 -11.35 7.56
CA VAL A 31 2.99 -11.36 8.54
C VAL A 31 3.69 -12.73 8.57
N PRO A 32 5.01 -12.78 8.84
CA PRO A 32 5.71 -14.04 9.04
C PRO A 32 5.12 -14.84 10.22
N ALA A 33 4.80 -16.11 9.97
CA ALA A 33 4.34 -17.04 10.99
C ALA A 33 4.75 -18.47 10.62
N SER A 34 5.52 -19.11 11.50
CA SER A 34 5.98 -20.50 11.31
C SER A 34 6.71 -20.71 9.97
N GLY A 35 7.65 -19.80 9.64
CA GLY A 35 8.45 -19.87 8.41
C GLY A 35 7.70 -19.54 7.11
N LYS A 36 6.42 -19.16 7.16
CA LYS A 36 5.61 -18.77 6.00
C LYS A 36 4.93 -17.42 6.22
N CYS A 37 4.62 -16.70 5.15
CA CYS A 37 3.75 -15.54 5.26
C CYS A 37 2.29 -16.01 5.42
N ARG A 38 1.56 -15.43 6.37
CA ARG A 38 0.15 -15.72 6.64
C ARG A 38 -0.64 -14.42 6.64
N HIS A 39 -1.90 -14.48 6.20
CA HIS A 39 -2.78 -13.31 6.16
C HIS A 39 -2.90 -12.66 7.54
N ARG A 40 -3.41 -13.34 8.57
CA ARG A 40 -3.58 -12.77 9.94
C ARG A 40 -4.23 -11.36 9.91
N SER A 41 -5.20 -11.19 9.02
CA SER A 41 -5.76 -9.87 8.75
C SER A 41 -6.63 -9.39 9.90
N CYS A 42 -6.35 -8.18 10.38
CA CYS A 42 -7.24 -7.42 11.26
C CYS A 42 -8.20 -6.55 10.43
N ILE A 43 -7.73 -6.06 9.28
CA ILE A 43 -8.53 -5.38 8.26
C ILE A 43 -8.22 -6.05 6.93
N TYR A 44 -9.21 -6.73 6.36
CA TYR A 44 -9.01 -7.41 5.09
C TYR A 44 -9.36 -6.53 3.89
N GLY A 45 -8.40 -6.42 2.99
CA GLY A 45 -8.59 -5.83 1.68
C GLY A 45 -7.45 -6.18 0.76
N TYR A 46 -7.52 -5.72 -0.48
CA TYR A 46 -6.54 -6.06 -1.48
C TYR A 46 -6.43 -5.01 -2.58
N VAL A 47 -5.25 -4.98 -3.20
CA VAL A 47 -4.98 -4.27 -4.43
C VAL A 47 -5.13 -5.27 -5.57
N ARG A 48 -6.01 -4.97 -6.54
CA ARG A 48 -6.18 -5.77 -7.76
C ARG A 48 -5.45 -5.10 -8.92
N ILE A 49 -4.77 -5.91 -9.73
CA ILE A 49 -4.02 -5.51 -10.92
C ILE A 49 -4.38 -6.50 -12.04
N ASP A 50 -5.00 -6.05 -13.12
CA ASP A 50 -5.32 -6.91 -14.28
C ASP A 50 -5.11 -6.24 -15.65
N GLU A 51 -5.10 -4.91 -15.72
CA GLU A 51 -4.87 -4.13 -16.95
C GLU A 51 -3.39 -3.71 -17.14
N CYS A 52 -2.51 -4.13 -16.24
CA CYS A 52 -1.07 -3.88 -16.33
C CYS A 52 -0.37 -4.94 -17.18
N THR A 53 -0.31 -4.73 -18.50
CA THR A 53 0.39 -5.64 -19.43
C THR A 53 1.83 -5.92 -19.00
N GLY A 54 2.18 -7.20 -18.87
CA GLY A 54 3.53 -7.62 -18.43
C GLY A 54 3.76 -7.59 -16.92
N PHE A 55 2.73 -7.26 -16.13
CA PHE A 55 2.80 -7.38 -14.67
C PHE A 55 2.95 -8.85 -14.27
N HIS A 56 3.85 -9.11 -13.31
CA HIS A 56 3.97 -10.39 -12.65
C HIS A 56 4.39 -10.17 -11.19
N PRO A 57 3.79 -10.88 -10.21
CA PRO A 57 4.13 -10.74 -8.79
C PRO A 57 5.63 -10.83 -8.49
N ASP A 58 6.34 -11.79 -9.09
CA ASP A 58 7.78 -11.97 -8.90
C ASP A 58 8.64 -10.78 -9.40
N ARG A 59 8.05 -9.90 -10.22
CA ARG A 59 8.70 -8.71 -10.79
C ARG A 59 8.02 -7.41 -10.34
N ALA A 60 7.21 -7.46 -9.27
CA ALA A 60 6.43 -6.33 -8.79
C ALA A 60 7.28 -5.09 -8.45
N HIS A 61 8.56 -5.27 -8.10
CA HIS A 61 9.50 -4.16 -7.86
C HIS A 61 9.64 -3.22 -9.08
N ARG A 62 9.50 -3.72 -10.31
CA ARG A 62 9.57 -2.90 -11.55
C ARG A 62 8.37 -1.97 -11.73
N TRP A 63 7.33 -2.20 -10.94
CA TRP A 63 6.05 -1.53 -10.96
C TRP A 63 5.88 -0.54 -9.80
N LEU A 64 6.90 -0.41 -8.95
CA LEU A 64 6.98 0.64 -7.93
C LEU A 64 7.35 1.99 -8.55
N SER A 65 6.99 3.07 -7.87
CA SER A 65 7.21 4.45 -8.30
C SER A 65 6.68 4.70 -9.72
N ARG A 66 5.49 4.17 -9.99
CA ARG A 66 4.71 4.42 -11.21
C ARG A 66 3.34 4.92 -10.81
N VAL A 67 2.76 5.77 -11.65
CA VAL A 67 1.39 6.26 -11.47
C VAL A 67 0.42 5.39 -12.24
N TYR A 68 -0.70 5.07 -11.61
CA TYR A 68 -1.78 4.28 -12.18
C TYR A 68 -3.07 5.09 -12.16
N GLU A 69 -3.89 4.90 -13.20
CA GLU A 69 -5.31 5.15 -13.05
C GLU A 69 -5.88 4.11 -12.07
N SER A 70 -6.64 4.57 -11.09
CA SER A 70 -7.30 3.72 -10.11
C SER A 70 -8.72 4.19 -9.83
N ASP A 71 -9.61 3.23 -9.57
CA ASP A 71 -10.85 3.54 -8.88
C ASP A 71 -10.54 3.93 -7.42
N PRO A 72 -11.37 4.77 -6.77
CA PRO A 72 -11.26 5.02 -5.33
C PRO A 72 -11.26 3.72 -4.53
N LEU A 73 -10.69 3.76 -3.31
CA LEU A 73 -10.80 2.64 -2.38
C LEU A 73 -12.29 2.42 -2.06
N THR A 74 -12.78 1.23 -2.36
CA THR A 74 -14.19 0.87 -2.14
C THR A 74 -14.32 -0.30 -1.17
N ILE A 75 -15.47 -0.42 -0.53
CA ILE A 75 -15.82 -1.58 0.29
C ILE A 75 -16.85 -2.40 -0.48
N PHE A 76 -16.56 -3.66 -0.74
CA PHE A 76 -17.50 -4.59 -1.37
C PHE A 76 -17.47 -5.93 -0.65
N GLU A 77 -18.64 -6.40 -0.21
CA GLU A 77 -18.80 -7.61 0.61
C GLU A 77 -17.88 -7.61 1.85
N GLY A 78 -17.77 -6.46 2.52
CA GLY A 78 -16.90 -6.29 3.69
C GLY A 78 -15.40 -6.30 3.41
N LYS A 79 -14.98 -6.39 2.14
CA LYS A 79 -13.58 -6.37 1.72
C LYS A 79 -13.24 -5.01 1.13
N ARG A 80 -12.13 -4.42 1.57
CA ARG A 80 -11.62 -3.19 0.97
C ARG A 80 -10.91 -3.51 -0.35
N LYS A 81 -11.19 -2.75 -1.40
CA LYS A 81 -10.72 -3.02 -2.77
C LYS A 81 -10.12 -1.77 -3.37
N LEU A 82 -8.86 -1.86 -3.75
CA LEU A 82 -8.16 -0.87 -4.56
C LEU A 82 -7.91 -1.49 -5.93
N PHE A 83 -8.32 -0.84 -7.02
CA PHE A 83 -8.17 -1.40 -8.36
C PHE A 83 -7.24 -0.55 -9.21
N LEU A 84 -6.03 -1.06 -9.44
CA LEU A 84 -5.05 -0.46 -10.33
C LEU A 84 -5.32 -0.93 -11.76
N LYS A 85 -5.67 0.02 -12.62
CA LYS A 85 -6.00 -0.22 -14.03
C LYS A 85 -4.71 -0.30 -14.84
N LYS A 86 -4.46 0.70 -15.68
CA LYS A 86 -3.24 0.83 -16.48
C LYS A 86 -2.23 1.75 -15.80
N PRO A 87 -0.92 1.46 -15.91
CA PRO A 87 0.11 2.46 -15.62
C PRO A 87 0.01 3.61 -16.64
N LEU A 88 0.26 4.83 -16.20
CA LEU A 88 0.40 5.98 -17.07
C LEU A 88 1.85 6.12 -17.56
N SER A 89 2.03 6.76 -18.72
CA SER A 89 3.37 7.18 -19.17
C SER A 89 3.99 8.16 -18.17
N SER A 90 5.32 8.19 -18.12
CA SER A 90 6.09 8.97 -17.14
C SER A 90 5.68 10.44 -17.06
N GLU A 91 5.94 11.07 -15.91
CA GLU A 91 5.69 12.50 -15.60
C GLU A 91 4.31 12.88 -15.06
N THR A 92 3.45 11.91 -14.75
CA THR A 92 2.19 12.22 -14.08
C THR A 92 2.39 12.44 -12.58
N THR A 93 1.83 13.52 -12.04
CA THR A 93 1.75 13.76 -10.58
C THR A 93 0.61 12.93 -9.98
N PRO A 94 0.87 12.06 -8.99
CA PRO A 94 -0.18 11.29 -8.33
C PRO A 94 -0.99 12.16 -7.35
N GLU A 95 -2.27 11.84 -7.17
CA GLU A 95 -3.14 12.43 -6.13
C GLU A 95 -2.85 11.82 -4.76
N VAL A 96 -2.57 10.51 -4.74
CA VAL A 96 -2.34 9.71 -3.55
C VAL A 96 -1.25 8.66 -3.77
N TYR A 97 -0.79 8.03 -2.70
CA TYR A 97 0.28 7.04 -2.71
C TYR A 97 -0.16 5.80 -1.97
N LEU A 98 0.05 4.63 -2.58
CA LEU A 98 -0.07 3.35 -1.90
C LEU A 98 1.24 3.06 -1.17
N VAL A 99 1.19 3.05 0.15
CA VAL A 99 2.35 2.89 1.03
C VAL A 99 2.24 1.59 1.79
N ARG A 100 3.34 0.84 1.83
CA ARG A 100 3.50 -0.31 2.71
C ARG A 100 4.22 0.09 3.98
N ILE A 101 3.62 -0.25 5.11
CA ILE A 101 4.19 -0.08 6.44
C ILE A 101 4.42 -1.47 7.01
N ALA A 102 5.62 -1.70 7.54
CA ALA A 102 5.97 -2.93 8.23
C ALA A 102 6.68 -2.59 9.55
N THR A 103 6.59 -3.48 10.54
CA THR A 103 7.14 -3.26 11.89
C THR A 103 8.63 -2.93 11.86
N ASP A 104 9.38 -3.61 11.00
CA ASP A 104 10.83 -3.46 10.84
C ASP A 104 11.24 -2.11 10.26
N HIS A 105 10.31 -1.39 9.61
CA HIS A 105 10.60 -0.10 8.99
C HIS A 105 10.18 1.10 9.86
N LEU A 106 8.95 1.09 10.39
CA LEU A 106 8.38 2.27 11.08
C LEU A 106 7.95 1.99 12.53
N GLY A 107 8.16 0.77 13.02
CA GLY A 107 7.67 0.33 14.32
C GLY A 107 6.19 -0.05 14.31
N TRP A 108 5.64 -0.16 15.52
CA TRP A 108 4.29 -0.67 15.75
C TRP A 108 3.21 0.41 15.64
N ILE A 109 2.09 0.09 15.00
CA ILE A 109 0.92 0.97 14.90
C ILE A 109 -0.05 0.65 16.04
N ASP A 110 -0.31 1.65 16.87
CA ASP A 110 -1.37 1.57 17.88
C ASP A 110 -2.73 1.86 17.25
N ARG A 111 -3.41 0.81 16.78
CA ARG A 111 -4.72 0.92 16.11
C ARG A 111 -5.86 1.45 17.00
N GLN A 112 -5.66 1.49 18.32
CA GLN A 112 -6.66 2.06 19.25
C GLN A 112 -6.59 3.59 19.27
N LYS A 113 -5.49 4.18 18.79
CA LYS A 113 -5.32 5.62 18.65
C LYS A 113 -5.54 6.06 17.21
N ARG A 114 -5.66 7.37 17.03
CA ARG A 114 -5.57 7.96 15.70
C ARG A 114 -4.13 7.84 15.20
N TRP A 115 -3.93 6.97 14.21
CA TRP A 115 -2.61 6.64 13.69
C TRP A 115 -2.39 7.02 12.23
N ILE A 116 -3.41 7.59 11.59
CA ILE A 116 -3.39 8.03 10.20
C ILE A 116 -4.17 9.34 10.08
N CYS A 117 -3.75 10.22 9.16
CA CYS A 117 -4.47 11.46 8.85
C CYS A 117 -5.89 11.19 8.33
N ASP A 118 -6.80 12.18 8.42
CA ASP A 118 -8.22 12.00 8.05
C ASP A 118 -8.43 11.67 6.58
N GLN A 119 -7.55 12.17 5.71
CA GLN A 119 -7.58 11.91 4.28
C GLN A 119 -6.90 10.58 3.90
N GLY A 120 -6.30 9.87 4.85
CA GLY A 120 -5.67 8.57 4.63
C GLY A 120 -6.65 7.44 4.86
N ASP A 121 -6.44 6.32 4.17
CA ASP A 121 -7.27 5.12 4.36
C ASP A 121 -6.42 3.84 4.31
N VAL A 122 -6.92 2.78 4.92
CA VAL A 122 -6.24 1.49 5.05
C VAL A 122 -6.79 0.53 4.02
N VAL A 123 -5.97 0.05 3.09
CA VAL A 123 -6.38 -1.02 2.17
C VAL A 123 -6.45 -2.34 2.92
N SER A 124 -5.40 -2.68 3.66
CA SER A 124 -5.36 -3.91 4.44
C SER A 124 -4.37 -3.81 5.59
N PHE A 125 -4.65 -4.51 6.69
CA PHE A 125 -3.83 -4.55 7.89
C PHE A 125 -3.77 -5.98 8.42
N SER A 126 -2.56 -6.46 8.69
CA SER A 126 -2.30 -7.80 9.21
C SER A 126 -1.35 -7.74 10.40
N GLU A 127 -1.60 -8.58 11.41
CA GLU A 127 -0.91 -8.53 12.69
C GLU A 127 -0.78 -9.92 13.30
N GLY A 128 0.39 -10.25 13.85
CA GLY A 128 0.60 -11.50 14.57
C GLY A 128 2.07 -11.78 14.82
N ASN A 129 2.37 -12.56 15.87
CA ASN A 129 3.73 -12.93 16.28
C ASN A 129 4.67 -11.72 16.47
N GLY A 130 4.16 -10.62 17.05
CA GLY A 130 4.95 -9.40 17.24
C GLY A 130 5.34 -8.70 15.94
N GLN A 131 4.67 -9.01 14.84
CA GLN A 131 4.85 -8.38 13.53
C GLN A 131 3.52 -7.80 13.04
N GLN A 132 3.61 -6.75 12.23
CA GLN A 132 2.50 -6.13 11.54
C GLN A 132 2.89 -5.74 10.13
N GLU A 133 1.89 -5.65 9.27
CA GLU A 133 2.00 -5.09 7.93
C GLU A 133 0.71 -4.37 7.56
N ALA A 134 0.82 -3.13 7.12
CA ALA A 134 -0.28 -2.32 6.63
C ALA A 134 -0.03 -1.85 5.19
N LEU A 135 -1.09 -1.86 4.38
CA LEU A 135 -1.17 -1.15 3.12
C LEU A 135 -2.12 0.01 3.31
N VAL A 136 -1.63 1.21 3.08
CA VAL A 136 -2.40 2.45 3.28
C VAL A 136 -2.35 3.31 2.02
N VAL A 137 -3.42 4.03 1.76
CA VAL A 137 -3.48 5.11 0.78
C VAL A 137 -3.32 6.41 1.55
N LEU A 138 -2.34 7.23 1.15
CA LEU A 138 -2.05 8.52 1.78
C LEU A 138 -1.97 9.61 0.72
N PRO A 139 -2.48 10.83 0.99
CA PRO A 139 -2.19 11.98 0.15
C PRO A 139 -0.74 12.44 0.35
N ALA A 140 -0.25 13.30 -0.55
CA ALA A 140 0.97 14.06 -0.33
C ALA A 140 0.90 14.79 1.02
N PHE A 141 2.00 14.76 1.78
CA PHE A 141 2.13 15.35 3.13
C PHE A 141 1.19 14.78 4.20
N GLY A 142 0.41 13.75 3.86
CA GLY A 142 -0.33 12.94 4.82
C GLY A 142 0.61 12.27 5.83
N TRP A 143 0.08 11.96 7.00
CA TRP A 143 0.88 11.45 8.11
C TRP A 143 0.34 10.13 8.65
N ILE A 144 1.25 9.38 9.27
CA ILE A 144 0.95 8.22 10.11
C ILE A 144 1.73 8.30 11.42
N THR A 145 1.24 7.62 12.46
CA THR A 145 2.01 7.39 13.69
C THR A 145 2.30 5.91 13.89
N ALA A 146 3.55 5.61 14.18
CA ALA A 146 4.04 4.25 14.42
C ALA A 146 5.29 4.33 15.31
N GLY A 147 5.53 3.32 16.16
CA GLY A 147 6.72 3.28 17.01
C GLY A 147 6.88 4.47 17.97
N GLY A 148 5.80 5.20 18.27
CA GLY A 148 5.83 6.42 19.08
C GLY A 148 6.24 7.70 18.32
N ALA A 149 6.47 7.64 17.02
CA ALA A 149 6.83 8.78 16.19
C ALA A 149 5.77 9.08 15.12
N SER A 150 5.79 10.31 14.60
CA SER A 150 4.98 10.75 13.45
C SER A 150 5.84 10.75 12.19
N PHE A 151 5.31 10.17 11.13
CA PHE A 151 5.94 10.11 9.83
C PHE A 151 5.08 10.82 8.80
N HIS A 152 5.67 11.74 8.05
CA HIS A 152 5.00 12.46 6.98
C HIS A 152 5.45 11.95 5.62
N LEU A 153 4.50 11.75 4.72
CA LEU A 153 4.77 11.33 3.36
C LEU A 153 5.20 12.54 2.53
N ASN A 154 6.48 12.62 2.18
CA ASN A 154 7.03 13.70 1.40
C ASN A 154 7.29 13.24 -0.04
N PRO A 155 6.54 13.76 -1.03
CA PRO A 155 6.86 13.55 -2.44
C PRO A 155 8.22 14.16 -2.80
N ASP A 156 8.90 13.52 -3.74
CA ASP A 156 10.09 14.09 -4.38
C ASP A 156 9.70 15.29 -5.24
N THR A 157 10.47 16.37 -5.16
CA THR A 157 10.16 17.64 -5.84
C THR A 157 10.37 17.59 -7.34
N VAL A 158 11.22 16.67 -7.84
CA VAL A 158 11.55 16.47 -9.25
C VAL A 158 10.75 15.31 -9.83
N CYS A 159 10.58 14.24 -9.06
CA CYS A 159 9.92 13.01 -9.47
C CYS A 159 8.69 12.74 -8.58
N PRO A 160 7.55 13.46 -8.73
CA PRO A 160 6.42 13.40 -7.80
C PRO A 160 5.77 12.01 -7.65
N TRP A 161 6.03 11.07 -8.54
CA TRP A 161 5.63 9.66 -8.36
C TRP A 161 6.51 8.89 -7.38
N ARG A 162 7.56 9.50 -6.84
CA ARG A 162 8.36 9.00 -5.71
C ARG A 162 7.98 9.80 -4.47
N ALA A 163 7.92 9.11 -3.34
CA ALA A 163 7.75 9.74 -2.04
C ALA A 163 8.38 8.85 -0.97
N ALA A 164 8.71 9.44 0.17
CA ALA A 164 9.22 8.74 1.34
C ALA A 164 8.48 9.19 2.60
N LEU A 165 8.30 8.25 3.53
CA LEU A 165 7.84 8.57 4.88
C LEU A 165 9.06 9.03 5.70
N ASN A 166 9.07 10.29 6.08
CA ASN A 166 10.15 10.88 6.88
C ASN A 166 9.66 11.10 8.30
N CYS A 167 10.47 10.71 9.28
CA CYS A 167 10.18 11.01 10.68
C CYS A 167 10.32 12.51 10.90
N THR A 168 9.25 13.15 11.39
CA THR A 168 9.39 14.48 11.99
C THR A 168 9.85 14.23 13.41
N ASN A 169 11.17 14.25 13.65
CA ASN A 169 11.67 14.36 15.01
C ASN A 169 11.20 15.71 15.52
N GLY A 170 10.19 15.72 16.39
CA GLY A 170 10.04 16.81 17.34
C GLY A 170 11.33 16.82 18.14
N GLU A 171 12.06 17.94 18.12
CA GLU A 171 13.05 18.22 19.14
C GLU A 171 12.38 17.95 20.50
N LEU A 172 12.81 16.90 21.19
CA LEU A 172 12.54 16.78 22.61
C LEU A 172 13.28 17.94 23.28
N LYS A 173 12.53 19.00 23.59
CA LYS A 173 12.91 19.95 24.64
C LYS A 173 12.57 19.36 26.00
#